data_AF-A0A6A3YNM6-F1
#
_entry.id   AF-A0A6A3YNM6-F1
#
_cell.length_a   1.000
_cell.length_b   1.000
_cell.length_c   1.000
_cell.angle_alpha   90.00
_cell.angle_beta   90.00
_cell.angle_gamma   90.00
#
_symmetry.space_group_name_H-M   'P 1'
#
loop_
_entity.id
_entity.type
_entity.pdbx_description
1 polymer ?
#
loop_
_entity_poly.entity_id
_entity_poly.type
_entity_poly.pdbx_seq_one_letter_code
_entity_poly.pdbx_strand_id
1 'polypeptide(L)'
;MAAWRLLWLPDVVEVLISRVAMYVVPLLLKDPGCVPVLIKRLQEEATKEQIDGEAADVALWAELKVLKFALKKMAPEKLLHDELFQLKQRLGQENQSFRRHLEDLVSQQMAQIREVQDNETERIHEEMDEIRSGM
;
A
#
# COMPACT_ATOMS: atom_id res chain seq x y z
N MET A 1 -8.43 -14.61 -8.87
CA MET A 1 -9.66 -14.32 -8.10
C MET A 1 -10.84 -14.65 -8.99
N ALA A 2 -11.69 -15.61 -8.59
CA ALA A 2 -12.70 -16.12 -9.48
C ALA A 2 -13.90 -15.17 -9.56
N ALA A 3 -14.18 -14.62 -10.74
CA ALA A 3 -15.15 -13.54 -10.97
C ALA A 3 -16.57 -13.85 -10.46
N TRP A 4 -16.94 -15.14 -10.39
CA TRP A 4 -18.20 -15.60 -9.80
C TRP A 4 -18.36 -15.24 -8.33
N ARG A 5 -17.26 -15.03 -7.59
CA ARG A 5 -17.30 -14.63 -6.17
C ARG A 5 -17.86 -13.22 -5.98
N LEU A 6 -17.64 -12.31 -6.94
CA LEU A 6 -18.04 -10.91 -6.85
C LEU A 6 -19.52 -10.66 -7.16
N LEU A 7 -20.20 -11.64 -7.78
CA LEU A 7 -21.57 -11.52 -8.27
C LEU A 7 -22.62 -11.60 -7.15
N TRP A 8 -22.38 -12.41 -6.10
CA TRP A 8 -23.34 -12.63 -5.00
C TRP A 8 -22.94 -11.90 -3.70
N LEU A 9 -21.75 -11.30 -3.66
CA LEU A 9 -21.28 -10.50 -2.54
C LEU A 9 -22.16 -9.26 -2.24
N PRO A 10 -22.76 -8.54 -3.21
CA PRO A 10 -23.69 -7.44 -2.93
C PRO A 10 -24.93 -7.90 -2.16
N ASP A 11 -25.56 -8.99 -2.62
CA ASP A 11 -26.76 -9.57 -1.99
C ASP A 11 -26.47 -10.01 -0.54
N VAL A 12 -25.27 -10.51 -0.30
CA VAL A 12 -24.81 -10.90 1.04
C VAL A 12 -24.65 -9.70 1.96
N VAL A 13 -24.12 -8.57 1.46
CA VAL A 13 -23.97 -7.34 2.23
C VAL A 13 -25.36 -6.80 2.60
N GLU A 14 -26.31 -6.83 1.67
CA GLU A 14 -27.70 -6.42 1.93
C GLU A 14 -28.40 -7.33 2.98
N VAL A 15 -28.17 -8.64 2.90
CA VAL A 15 -28.65 -9.60 3.91
C VAL A 15 -27.96 -9.40 5.27
N LEU A 16 -26.69 -8.97 5.28
CA LEU A 16 -25.96 -8.64 6.51
C LEU A 16 -26.54 -7.41 7.22
N ILE A 17 -26.90 -6.40 6.44
CA ILE A 17 -27.47 -5.14 6.92
C ILE A 17 -28.92 -5.34 7.40
N SER A 18 -29.70 -6.24 6.80
CA SER A 18 -31.09 -6.51 7.20
C SER A 18 -31.26 -7.28 8.53
N ARG A 19 -30.20 -7.50 9.33
CA ARG A 19 -30.21 -8.23 10.62
C ARG A 19 -30.63 -9.71 10.57
N VAL A 20 -31.00 -10.25 9.41
CA VAL A 20 -31.29 -11.70 9.17
C VAL A 20 -30.02 -12.56 9.24
N ALA A 21 -28.87 -11.91 9.26
CA ALA A 21 -27.56 -12.44 8.92
C ALA A 21 -26.88 -13.38 9.92
N MET A 22 -27.46 -13.61 11.09
CA MET A 22 -26.84 -14.45 12.11
C MET A 22 -26.57 -15.89 11.60
N TYR A 23 -27.32 -16.34 10.59
CA TYR A 23 -27.22 -17.66 9.98
C TYR A 23 -26.41 -17.69 8.67
N VAL A 24 -26.15 -16.53 8.06
CA VAL A 24 -25.46 -16.45 6.77
C VAL A 24 -23.95 -16.39 6.96
N VAL A 25 -23.46 -15.74 8.03
CA VAL A 25 -22.02 -15.62 8.35
C VAL A 25 -21.28 -16.97 8.31
N PRO A 26 -21.78 -18.07 8.92
CA PRO A 26 -21.12 -19.38 8.83
C PRO A 26 -21.07 -19.98 7.42
N LEU A 27 -22.04 -19.64 6.55
CA LEU A 27 -22.13 -20.15 5.17
C LEU A 27 -21.17 -19.42 4.23
N LEU A 28 -20.98 -18.11 4.41
CA LEU A 28 -19.99 -17.30 3.68
C LEU A 28 -18.57 -17.84 3.88
N LEU A 29 -18.32 -18.41 5.05
CA LEU A 29 -17.00 -18.83 5.50
C LEU A 29 -16.57 -20.22 5.05
N LYS A 30 -17.36 -20.90 4.21
CA LYS A 30 -16.87 -22.05 3.42
C LYS A 30 -15.77 -21.64 2.43
N ASP A 31 -15.69 -20.37 2.06
CA ASP A 31 -14.65 -19.81 1.21
C ASP A 31 -13.88 -18.69 1.93
N PRO A 32 -12.74 -19.01 2.58
CA PRO A 32 -11.93 -18.04 3.31
C PRO A 32 -11.54 -16.78 2.53
N GLY A 33 -11.43 -16.88 1.20
CA GLY A 33 -11.02 -15.76 0.35
C GLY A 33 -12.07 -14.66 0.20
N CYS A 34 -13.33 -14.88 0.63
CA CYS A 34 -14.37 -13.86 0.52
C CYS A 34 -14.40 -12.90 1.72
N VAL A 35 -13.77 -13.24 2.84
CA VAL A 35 -13.84 -12.48 4.11
C VAL A 35 -13.19 -11.12 4.02
N PRO A 36 -11.96 -10.96 3.48
CA PRO A 36 -11.35 -9.64 3.36
C PRO A 36 -12.18 -8.70 2.44
N VAL A 37 -12.76 -9.26 1.38
CA VAL A 37 -13.62 -8.52 0.44
C VAL A 37 -14.92 -8.08 1.12
N LEU A 38 -15.50 -8.94 1.95
CA LEU A 38 -16.72 -8.65 2.71
C LEU A 38 -16.47 -7.56 3.77
N ILE A 39 -15.37 -7.64 4.52
CA ILE A 39 -14.98 -6.63 5.50
C ILE A 39 -14.83 -5.27 4.81
N LYS A 40 -14.08 -5.22 3.71
CA LYS A 40 -13.87 -3.98 2.96
C LYS A 40 -15.18 -3.35 2.47
N ARG A 41 -16.12 -4.16 1.96
CA ARG A 41 -17.43 -3.65 1.51
C ARG A 41 -18.31 -3.17 2.67
N LEU A 42 -18.27 -3.84 3.82
CA LEU A 42 -19.00 -3.39 5.02
C LEU A 42 -18.41 -2.09 5.57
N GLN A 43 -17.09 -1.90 5.50
CA GLN A 43 -16.42 -0.64 5.85
C GLN A 43 -16.81 0.49 4.90
N GLU A 44 -16.81 0.22 3.59
CA GLU A 44 -17.28 1.17 2.57
C GLU A 44 -18.76 1.52 2.81
N GLU A 45 -19.60 0.56 3.19
CA GLU A 45 -20.99 0.83 3.56
C GLU A 45 -21.11 1.62 4.87
N ALA A 46 -20.27 1.39 5.88
CA ALA A 46 -20.32 2.14 7.13
C ALA A 46 -19.82 3.60 7.00
N THR A 47 -19.04 3.91 5.96
CA THR A 47 -18.39 5.23 5.76
C THR A 47 -19.00 6.07 4.65
N LYS A 48 -20.04 5.58 3.97
CA LYS A 48 -20.77 6.35 2.94
C LYS A 48 -21.43 7.60 3.56
N GLU A 49 -21.10 8.76 3.02
CA GLU A 49 -21.50 10.10 3.50
C GLU A 49 -23.02 10.38 3.46
N GLN A 50 -23.84 9.51 2.85
CA GLN A 50 -25.30 9.71 2.67
C GLN A 50 -26.17 8.76 3.52
N ILE A 51 -25.59 8.12 4.54
CA ILE A 51 -26.27 7.08 5.29
C ILE A 51 -26.91 7.62 6.57
N ASP A 52 -28.16 7.21 6.82
CA ASP A 52 -28.86 7.40 8.09
C ASP A 52 -28.04 6.76 9.22
N GLY A 53 -27.86 7.44 10.35
CA GLY A 53 -26.96 7.00 11.42
C GLY A 53 -27.21 5.56 11.89
N GLU A 54 -28.47 5.11 11.85
CA GLU A 54 -28.85 3.74 12.19
C GLU A 54 -28.31 2.70 11.17
N ALA A 55 -28.26 3.03 9.88
CA ALA A 55 -27.73 2.15 8.85
C ALA A 55 -26.19 2.06 8.91
N ALA A 56 -25.51 3.14 9.30
CA ALA A 56 -24.06 3.11 9.55
C ALA A 56 -23.72 2.25 10.78
N ASP A 57 -24.49 2.37 11.87
CA ASP A 57 -24.34 1.55 13.07
C ASP A 57 -24.58 0.05 12.79
N VAL A 58 -25.56 -0.26 11.93
CA VAL A 58 -25.85 -1.63 11.50
C VAL A 58 -24.74 -2.21 10.63
N ALA A 59 -24.15 -1.42 9.72
CA ALA A 59 -23.00 -1.84 8.92
C ALA A 59 -21.77 -2.12 9.80
N LEU A 60 -21.50 -1.26 10.78
CA LEU A 60 -20.40 -1.41 11.74
C LEU A 60 -20.62 -2.63 12.66
N TRP A 61 -21.86 -2.89 13.08
CA TRP A 61 -22.21 -4.12 13.82
C TRP A 61 -21.97 -5.38 12.97
N ALA A 62 -22.34 -5.36 11.70
CA ALA A 62 -22.11 -6.46 10.77
C ALA A 62 -20.60 -6.71 10.56
N GLU A 63 -19.81 -5.65 10.41
CA GLU A 63 -18.34 -5.72 10.33
C GLU A 63 -17.74 -6.38 11.57
N LEU A 64 -18.11 -5.90 12.77
CA LEU A 64 -17.64 -6.46 14.04
C LEU A 64 -17.98 -7.95 14.20
N LYS A 65 -19.15 -8.38 13.71
CA LYS A 65 -19.54 -9.80 13.74
C LYS A 65 -18.68 -10.64 12.80
N VAL A 66 -18.44 -10.16 11.59
CA VAL A 66 -17.57 -10.81 10.61
C VAL A 66 -16.14 -10.89 11.16
N LEU A 67 -15.60 -9.80 11.73
CA LEU A 67 -14.27 -9.76 12.34
C LEU A 67 -14.14 -10.70 13.55
N LYS A 68 -15.09 -10.66 14.49
CA LYS A 68 -15.09 -11.55 15.67
C LYS A 68 -15.15 -13.02 15.27
N PHE A 69 -15.85 -13.35 14.19
CA PHE A 69 -15.93 -14.72 13.70
C PHE A 69 -14.70 -15.11 12.88
N ALA A 70 -14.17 -14.21 12.04
CA ALA A 70 -12.93 -14.39 11.31
C ALA A 70 -11.78 -14.66 12.28
N LEU A 71 -11.69 -13.91 13.38
CA LEU A 71 -10.71 -14.15 14.46
C LEU A 71 -10.87 -15.53 15.13
N LYS A 72 -12.10 -16.07 15.20
CA LYS A 72 -12.39 -17.37 15.82
C LYS A 72 -12.13 -18.56 14.89
N LYS A 73 -12.16 -18.36 13.56
CA LYS A 73 -12.12 -19.45 12.56
C LYS A 73 -10.93 -19.38 11.60
N MET A 74 -10.39 -18.19 11.38
CA MET A 74 -9.14 -17.95 10.67
C MET A 74 -8.09 -17.60 11.70
N ALA A 75 -6.93 -18.26 11.63
CA ALA A 75 -5.78 -17.78 12.37
C ALA A 75 -5.53 -16.32 11.93
N PRO A 76 -5.44 -15.35 12.85
CA PRO A 76 -5.25 -13.93 12.53
C PRO A 76 -4.03 -13.69 11.62
N GLU A 77 -3.04 -14.60 11.72
CA GLU A 77 -1.89 -14.68 10.84
C GLU A 77 -2.27 -14.71 9.35
N LYS A 78 -3.32 -15.45 8.94
CA LYS A 78 -3.71 -15.55 7.52
C LYS A 78 -4.37 -14.29 6.97
N LEU A 79 -5.09 -13.55 7.82
CA LEU A 79 -5.70 -12.27 7.43
C LEU A 79 -4.64 -11.18 7.28
N LEU A 80 -3.67 -11.16 8.20
CA LEU A 80 -2.59 -10.19 8.20
C LEU A 80 -1.48 -10.54 7.20
N HIS A 81 -1.33 -11.81 6.81
CA HIS A 81 -0.26 -12.24 5.91
C HIS A 81 -0.33 -11.56 4.56
N ASP A 82 -1.51 -11.51 3.92
CA ASP A 82 -1.64 -10.94 2.59
C ASP A 82 -1.42 -9.42 2.61
N GLU A 83 -1.90 -8.72 3.64
CA GLU A 83 -1.68 -7.29 3.82
C GLU A 83 -0.21 -6.97 4.13
N LEU A 84 0.41 -7.71 5.06
CA LEU A 84 1.83 -7.57 5.39
C LEU A 84 2.73 -7.93 4.20
N PHE A 85 2.36 -8.93 3.42
CA PHE A 85 3.09 -9.33 2.22
C PHE A 85 3.04 -8.22 1.16
N GLN A 86 1.86 -7.66 0.89
CA GLN A 86 1.72 -6.53 -0.02
C GLN A 86 2.45 -5.28 0.47
N LEU A 87 2.36 -4.97 1.77
CA LEU A 87 3.05 -3.82 2.36
C LEU A 87 4.58 -3.99 2.26
N LYS A 88 5.09 -5.17 2.59
CA LYS A 88 6.51 -5.51 2.48
C LYS A 88 7.00 -5.43 1.04
N GLN A 89 6.19 -5.86 0.08
CA GLN A 89 6.53 -5.77 -1.34
C GLN A 89 6.63 -4.31 -1.80
N ARG A 90 5.64 -3.47 -1.45
CA ARG A 90 5.66 -2.03 -1.78
C ARG A 90 6.86 -1.33 -1.15
N LEU A 91 7.10 -1.57 0.14
CA LEU A 91 8.23 -0.99 0.86
C LEU A 91 9.57 -1.43 0.27
N GLY A 92 9.69 -2.68 -0.18
CA GLY A 92 10.87 -3.18 -0.88
C GLY A 92 11.11 -2.46 -2.22
N GLN A 93 10.06 -2.24 -3.00
CA GLN A 93 10.13 -1.54 -4.28
C GLN A 93 10.51 -0.06 -4.11
N GLU A 94 9.86 0.62 -3.18
CA GLU A 94 10.11 2.03 -2.90
C GLU A 94 11.54 2.26 -2.38
N ASN A 95 11.99 1.41 -1.45
CA ASN A 95 13.36 1.46 -0.94
C ASN A 95 14.40 1.20 -2.04
N GLN A 96 14.13 0.28 -2.97
CA GLN A 96 15.00 0.05 -4.12
C GLN A 96 15.02 1.26 -5.06
N SER A 97 13.87 1.89 -5.32
CA SER A 97 13.78 3.11 -6.13
C SER A 97 14.57 4.25 -5.50
N PHE A 98 14.44 4.42 -4.18
CA PHE A 98 15.14 5.45 -3.43
C PHE A 98 16.66 5.26 -3.46
N ARG A 99 17.13 4.02 -3.33
CA ARG A 99 18.56 3.70 -3.45
C ARG A 99 19.13 4.05 -4.82
N ARG A 100 18.45 3.68 -5.90
CA ARG A 100 18.89 4.06 -7.26
C ARG A 100 18.95 5.58 -7.43
N HIS A 101 17.93 6.28 -6.94
CA HIS A 101 17.90 7.74 -7.03
C HIS A 101 19.06 8.40 -6.28
N LEU A 102 19.42 7.89 -5.10
CA LEU A 102 20.59 8.36 -4.36
C LEU A 102 21.90 8.03 -5.09
N GLU A 103 22.02 6.84 -5.68
CA GLU A 103 23.17 6.46 -6.50
C GLU A 103 23.35 7.41 -7.69
N ASP A 104 22.26 7.73 -8.41
CA ASP A 104 22.26 8.66 -9.54
C ASP A 104 22.71 10.07 -9.11
N LEU A 105 22.17 10.58 -7.99
CA LEU A 105 22.54 11.90 -7.45
C LEU A 105 24.02 11.95 -7.06
N VAL A 106 24.53 10.91 -6.40
CA VAL A 106 25.93 10.81 -6.00
C VAL A 106 26.84 10.73 -7.22
N SER A 107 26.47 9.96 -8.24
CA SER A 107 27.20 9.90 -9.51
C SER A 107 27.23 11.26 -10.21
N GLN A 108 26.12 11.99 -10.22
CA GLN A 108 26.04 13.32 -10.80
C GLN A 108 26.94 14.32 -10.04
N GLN A 109 26.91 14.29 -8.70
CA GLN A 109 27.78 15.15 -7.89
C GLN A 109 29.26 14.83 -8.10
N MET A 110 29.63 13.54 -8.17
CA MET A 110 31.01 13.14 -8.46
C MET A 110 31.48 13.61 -9.84
N ALA A 111 30.61 13.59 -10.85
CA ALA A 111 30.93 14.09 -12.19
C ALA A 111 31.19 15.61 -12.17
N GLN A 112 30.33 16.37 -11.48
CA GLN A 112 30.49 17.82 -11.34
C GLN A 112 31.78 18.18 -10.59
N ILE A 113 32.12 17.45 -9.53
CA ILE A 113 33.36 17.69 -8.78
C ILE A 113 34.59 17.49 -9.68
N ARG A 114 34.60 16.42 -10.49
CA ARG A 114 35.70 16.16 -11.43
C ARG A 114 35.84 17.27 -12.46
N GLU A 115 34.73 17.70 -13.06
CA GLU A 115 34.72 18.81 -14.02
C GLU A 115 35.30 20.10 -13.41
N VAL A 116 34.89 20.44 -12.18
CA VAL A 116 35.44 21.61 -11.49
C VAL A 116 36.93 21.45 -11.19
N GLN A 117 37.37 20.26 -10.79
CA GLN A 117 38.78 19.98 -10.54
C GLN A 117 39.63 20.07 -11.81
N ASP A 118 39.15 19.54 -12.93
CA ASP A 118 39.84 19.58 -14.22
C ASP A 118 39.96 21.03 -14.71
N ASN A 119 38.85 21.79 -14.66
CA ASN A 119 38.84 23.21 -15.02
C ASN A 119 39.79 24.05 -14.14
N GLU A 120 39.80 23.81 -12.83
CA GLU A 120 40.71 24.49 -11.89
C GLU A 120 42.18 24.14 -12.19
N THR A 121 42.44 22.88 -12.52
CA THR A 121 43.78 22.41 -12.86
C THR A 121 44.27 23.07 -14.15
N GLU A 122 43.43 23.16 -15.18
CA GLU A 122 43.74 23.88 -16.43
C GLU A 122 44.04 25.35 -16.15
N ARG A 123 43.18 26.05 -15.37
CA ARG A 123 43.39 27.46 -15.04
C ARG A 123 44.71 27.72 -14.31
N ILE A 124 45.09 26.84 -13.38
CA ILE A 124 46.39 26.94 -12.67
C ILE A 124 47.57 26.76 -13.64
N HIS A 125 47.46 25.84 -14.61
CA HIS A 125 48.52 25.64 -15.60
C HIS A 125 48.66 26.86 -16.51
N GLU A 126 47.55 27.46 -16.94
CA GLU A 126 47.56 28.70 -17.72
C GLU A 126 48.23 29.86 -16.95
N GLU A 127 47.84 30.08 -15.69
CA GLU A 127 48.47 31.11 -14.83
C GLU A 127 49.97 30.87 -14.64
N MET A 128 50.40 29.60 -14.48
CA MET A 128 51.81 29.25 -14.37
C MET A 128 52.60 29.52 -15.65
N ASP A 129 52.01 29.26 -16.81
CA ASP A 129 52.64 29.51 -18.11
C ASP A 129 52.75 31.01 -18.41
N GLU A 130 51.74 31.80 -18.02
CA GLU A 130 51.78 33.27 -18.08
C GLU A 130 52.95 33.84 -17.25
N ILE A 131 53.10 33.39 -15.99
CA ILE A 131 54.21 33.80 -15.11
C ILE A 131 55.57 33.40 -15.70
N ARG A 132 55.67 32.20 -16.30
CA ARG A 132 56.92 31.71 -16.90
C ARG A 132 57.29 32.45 -18.18
N SER A 133 56.30 32.82 -18.99
CA SER A 133 56.50 33.51 -20.26
C SER A 133 56.95 34.96 -20.11
N GLY A 134 57.01 35.48 -18.88
CA GLY A 134 57.55 36.81 -18.61
C GLY A 134 56.67 37.94 -19.15
N MET A 135 55.36 37.86 -18.90
CA MET A 135 54.61 39.06 -18.53
C MET A 135 54.87 39.37 -17.05
#